data_AF-A0A519GPQ1-F1
#
_entry.id   AF-A0A519GPQ1-F1
#
_cell.length_a   1.000
_cell.length_b   1.000
_cell.length_c   1.000
_cell.angle_alpha   90.00
_cell.angle_beta   90.00
_cell.angle_gamma   90.00
#
_symmetry.space_group_name_H-M   'P 1'
#
loop_
_entity.id
_entity.type
_entity.pdbx_description
1 polymer ?
#
loop_
_entity_poly.entity_id
_entity_poly.type
_entity_poly.pdbx_seq_one_letter_code
_entity_poly.pdbx_strand_id
1 'polypeptide(L)'
;SESLPTALDPGTDAPVRMSVGGVIPLGAQLIHTTDRYVDDARGPVRILRDSGIPLTGPLAALDVWDHQMAVSPAPGDPSRTLWRDRLVIGGAAAAPLWPVLWSVWQWRGLRLRQLAPTWAHDPE
;
A
#
# COMPACT_ATOMS: atom_id res chain seq x y z
N SER A 1 4.26 -6.31 22.77
CA SER A 1 4.24 -5.92 21.35
C SER A 1 4.54 -4.44 21.32
N GLU A 2 5.72 -4.05 20.84
CA GLU A 2 5.99 -2.62 20.60
C GLU A 2 4.95 -2.12 19.59
N SER A 3 4.32 -0.97 19.85
CA SER A 3 3.41 -0.36 18.89
C SER A 3 4.22 0.05 17.67
N LEU A 4 3.80 -0.35 16.48
CA LEU A 4 4.35 0.21 15.25
C LEU A 4 4.14 1.73 15.28
N PRO A 5 5.10 2.52 14.78
CA PRO A 5 4.96 3.96 14.74
C PRO A 5 3.74 4.34 13.88
N THR A 6 3.06 5.43 14.25
CA THR A 6 1.89 5.93 13.51
C THR A 6 2.25 6.36 12.08
N ALA A 7 3.51 6.69 11.82
CA ALA A 7 4.07 6.94 10.51
C ALA A 7 5.49 6.34 10.41
N LEU A 8 5.85 5.84 9.22
CA LEU A 8 7.22 5.44 8.91
C LEU A 8 7.99 6.67 8.41
N ASP A 9 9.24 6.83 8.85
CA ASP A 9 10.12 7.87 8.33
C ASP A 9 10.42 7.62 6.84
N PRO A 10 10.08 8.56 5.94
CA PRO A 10 10.34 8.40 4.52
C PRO A 10 11.82 8.12 4.23
N GLY A 11 12.10 7.14 3.37
CA GLY A 11 13.45 6.75 2.98
C GLY A 11 14.10 5.72 3.92
N THR A 12 13.42 5.27 4.96
CA THR A 12 13.94 4.25 5.88
C THR A 12 13.52 2.85 5.44
N ASP A 13 14.45 1.91 5.53
CA ASP A 13 14.16 0.49 5.33
C ASP A 13 13.60 -0.11 6.63
N ALA A 14 12.41 -0.70 6.56
CA ALA A 14 11.72 -1.29 7.71
C ALA A 14 11.39 -2.77 7.47
N PRO A 15 11.78 -3.69 8.39
CA PRO A 15 11.35 -5.08 8.31
C PRO A 15 9.88 -5.19 8.71
N VAL A 16 9.04 -5.71 7.82
CA VAL A 16 7.61 -5.89 8.04
C VAL A 16 7.23 -7.36 7.87
N ARG A 17 6.44 -7.88 8.82
CA ARG A 17 5.76 -9.16 8.66
C ARG A 17 4.39 -8.94 8.04
N MET A 18 4.14 -9.62 6.94
CA MET A 18 2.91 -9.47 6.18
C MET A 18 1.93 -10.60 6.50
N SER A 19 0.65 -10.25 6.57
CA SER A 19 -0.44 -11.21 6.61
C SER A 19 -1.68 -10.69 5.89
N VAL A 20 -2.47 -11.58 5.32
CA VAL A 20 -3.80 -11.25 4.81
C VAL A 20 -4.79 -11.36 5.96
N GLY A 21 -5.55 -10.29 6.20
CA GLY A 21 -6.59 -10.26 7.23
C GLY A 21 -6.07 -10.42 8.67
N GLY A 22 -4.76 -10.30 8.91
CA GLY A 22 -4.16 -10.56 10.21
C GLY A 22 -3.97 -12.05 10.56
N VAL A 23 -4.34 -12.97 9.66
CA VAL A 23 -4.42 -14.41 9.97
C VAL A 23 -3.55 -15.26 9.06
N ILE A 24 -3.52 -14.98 7.76
CA ILE A 24 -2.78 -15.79 6.79
C ILE A 24 -1.38 -15.17 6.61
N PRO A 25 -0.29 -15.78 7.12
CA PRO A 25 1.03 -15.21 6.98
C PRO A 25 1.49 -15.25 5.51
N LEU A 26 2.01 -14.12 5.02
CA LEU A 26 2.59 -14.02 3.67
C LEU A 26 4.13 -14.02 3.68
N GLY A 27 4.73 -13.89 4.85
CA GLY A 27 6.18 -13.84 5.03
C GLY A 27 6.65 -12.52 5.60
N ALA A 28 7.92 -12.23 5.39
CA ALA A 28 8.58 -11.00 5.81
C ALA A 28 9.16 -10.27 4.60
N GLN A 29 9.16 -8.95 4.65
CA GLN A 29 9.70 -8.08 3.62
C GLN A 29 10.54 -6.98 4.27
N LEU A 30 11.65 -6.61 3.63
CA LEU A 30 12.31 -5.34 3.92
C LEU A 30 11.69 -4.32 2.97
N ILE A 31 10.88 -3.39 3.51
CA ILE A 31 10.24 -2.35 2.71
C ILE A 31 11.04 -1.05 2.79
N HIS A 32 11.15 -0.38 1.65
CA HIS A 32 11.60 0.98 1.52
C HIS A 32 10.39 1.84 1.19
N THR A 33 9.98 2.70 2.12
CA THR A 33 8.79 3.54 1.97
C THR A 33 9.19 4.98 1.69
N THR A 34 8.56 5.58 0.68
CA THR A 34 8.71 7.00 0.38
C THR A 34 7.33 7.65 0.28
N ASP A 35 7.24 8.89 0.75
CA ASP A 35 6.08 9.75 0.56
C ASP A 35 6.51 10.93 -0.31
N ARG A 36 5.70 11.25 -1.33
CA ARG A 36 5.84 12.50 -2.09
C ARG A 36 4.51 13.24 -2.16
N TYR A 37 4.60 14.56 -2.17
CA TYR A 37 3.46 15.44 -2.42
C TYR A 37 3.67 16.10 -3.78
N VAL A 38 2.66 16.02 -4.64
CA VAL A 38 2.68 16.65 -5.97
C VAL A 38 1.39 17.42 -6.17
N ASP A 39 1.48 18.59 -6.79
CA ASP A 39 0.31 19.30 -7.31
C ASP A 39 0.11 18.94 -8.77
N ASP A 40 -1.06 18.38 -9.10
CA ASP A 40 -1.47 18.18 -10.49
C ASP A 40 -2.58 19.16 -10.88
N ALA A 41 -3.07 19.09 -12.12
CA ALA A 41 -4.11 19.99 -12.63
C ALA A 41 -5.45 19.91 -11.83
N ARG A 42 -5.61 18.93 -10.93
CA ARG A 42 -6.79 18.68 -10.09
C ARG A 42 -6.50 18.92 -8.60
N GLY A 43 -5.32 19.40 -8.24
CA GLY A 43 -4.94 19.77 -6.88
C GLY A 43 -3.88 18.86 -6.26
N PRO A 44 -3.74 18.88 -4.92
CA PRO A 44 -2.69 18.16 -4.22
C PRO A 44 -2.94 16.66 -4.23
N VAL A 45 -1.87 15.89 -4.46
CA VAL A 45 -1.85 14.43 -4.44
C VAL A 45 -0.69 13.98 -3.55
N ARG A 46 -1.01 13.25 -2.48
CA ARG A 46 -0.01 12.50 -1.72
C ARG A 46 0.18 11.14 -2.38
N ILE A 47 1.42 10.75 -2.62
CA ILE A 47 1.77 9.46 -3.20
C ILE A 47 2.71 8.75 -2.25
N LEU A 48 2.21 7.67 -1.64
CA LEU A 48 3.00 6.70 -0.92
C LEU A 48 3.51 5.66 -1.92
N ARG A 49 4.80 5.34 -1.85
CA ARG A 49 5.39 4.22 -2.57
C ARG A 49 6.10 3.32 -1.58
N ASP A 50 5.78 2.04 -1.61
CA ASP A 50 6.61 1.01 -1.02
C ASP A 50 7.19 0.12 -2.12
N SER A 51 8.49 -0.08 -2.00
CA SER A 51 9.22 -1.09 -2.74
C SER A 51 9.95 -1.95 -1.73
N GLY A 52 10.44 -3.11 -2.12
CA GLY A 52 11.18 -3.90 -1.15
C GLY A 52 11.58 -5.26 -1.65
N ILE A 53 12.39 -5.92 -0.84
CA ILE A 53 12.87 -7.27 -1.09
C ILE A 53 12.05 -8.21 -0.19
N PRO A 54 11.18 -9.05 -0.77
CA PRO A 54 10.53 -10.08 0.01
C PRO A 54 11.59 -11.10 0.47
N LEU A 55 11.66 -11.32 1.78
CA LEU A 55 12.69 -12.14 2.42
C LEU A 55 12.25 -13.59 2.58
N THR A 56 10.95 -13.83 2.79
CA THR A 56 10.38 -15.17 3.02
C THR A 56 8.96 -15.26 2.47
N GLY A 57 8.44 -16.49 2.37
CA GLY A 57 7.07 -16.76 1.97
C GLY A 57 6.85 -16.67 0.45
N PRO A 58 5.60 -16.79 -0.01
CA PRO A 58 5.27 -16.88 -1.44
C PRO A 58 5.73 -15.67 -2.26
N LEU A 59 5.79 -14.48 -1.64
CA LEU A 59 6.20 -13.26 -2.33
C LEU A 59 7.70 -13.21 -2.64
N ALA A 60 8.53 -13.99 -1.94
CA ALA A 60 9.98 -14.08 -2.21
C ALA A 60 10.31 -14.69 -3.58
N ALA A 61 9.32 -15.24 -4.28
CA ALA A 61 9.46 -15.70 -5.67
C ALA A 61 9.30 -14.57 -6.71
N LEU A 62 8.94 -13.35 -6.30
CA LEU A 62 8.85 -12.19 -7.18
C LEU A 62 10.20 -11.48 -7.28
N ASP A 63 10.57 -11.09 -8.50
CA ASP A 63 11.78 -10.31 -8.75
C ASP A 63 11.54 -8.80 -8.59
N VAL A 64 10.28 -8.37 -8.73
CA VAL A 64 9.88 -6.97 -8.64
C VAL A 64 8.65 -6.83 -7.76
N TRP A 65 8.72 -5.87 -6.83
CA TRP A 65 7.61 -5.35 -6.05
C TRP A 65 7.69 -3.81 -6.02
N ASP A 66 6.73 -3.14 -6.66
CA ASP A 66 6.59 -1.68 -6.63
C ASP A 66 5.11 -1.33 -6.45
N HIS A 67 4.75 -0.99 -5.23
CA HIS A 67 3.41 -0.58 -4.84
C HIS A 67 3.37 0.93 -4.67
N GLN A 68 2.39 1.56 -5.33
CA GLN A 68 2.11 2.97 -5.23
C GLN A 68 0.66 3.23 -4.90
N MET A 69 0.45 4.23 -4.08
CA MET A 69 -0.85 4.63 -3.57
C MET A 69 -0.95 6.15 -3.61
N ALA A 70 -1.83 6.64 -4.47
CA ALA A 70 -2.11 8.05 -4.62
C ALA A 70 -3.44 8.41 -3.93
N VAL A 71 -3.40 9.44 -3.11
CA VAL A 71 -4.53 9.95 -2.33
C VAL A 71 -4.71 11.43 -2.67
N SER A 72 -5.92 11.79 -3.09
CA SER A 72 -6.30 13.17 -3.42
C SER A 72 -7.76 13.43 -3.02
N PRO A 73 -8.21 14.69 -3.00
CA PRO A 73 -9.65 14.99 -2.99
C PRO A 73 -10.36 14.33 -4.19
N ALA A 74 -11.62 13.95 -4.00
CA ALA A 74 -12.43 13.41 -5.08
C ALA A 74 -12.88 14.52 -6.03
N PRO A 75 -12.77 14.34 -7.36
CA PRO A 75 -13.27 15.31 -8.32
C PRO A 75 -14.75 15.60 -8.11
N GLY A 76 -15.10 16.88 -7.96
CA GLY A 76 -16.49 17.34 -7.76
C GLY A 76 -17.01 17.26 -6.33
N ASP A 77 -16.26 16.65 -5.40
CA ASP A 77 -16.62 16.60 -3.99
C ASP A 77 -15.36 16.54 -3.11
N PRO A 78 -14.84 17.69 -2.65
CA PRO A 78 -13.61 17.74 -1.86
C PRO A 78 -13.76 17.11 -0.46
N SER A 79 -14.99 16.84 0.00
CA SER A 79 -15.22 16.12 1.26
C SER A 79 -14.95 14.62 1.16
N ARG A 80 -14.78 14.10 -0.07
CA ARG A 80 -14.48 12.70 -0.35
C ARG A 80 -13.04 12.53 -0.79
N THR A 81 -12.50 11.34 -0.53
CA THR A 81 -11.16 10.96 -0.95
C THR A 81 -11.20 10.10 -2.20
N LEU A 82 -10.38 10.45 -3.19
CA LEU A 82 -10.04 9.57 -4.30
C LEU A 82 -8.77 8.80 -3.96
N TRP A 83 -8.91 7.48 -3.91
CA TRP A 83 -7.81 6.56 -3.65
C TRP A 83 -7.48 5.78 -4.92
N ARG A 84 -6.23 5.82 -5.36
CA ARG A 84 -5.73 5.04 -6.50
C ARG A 84 -4.55 4.21 -6.07
N ASP A 85 -4.60 2.95 -6.45
CA ASP A 85 -3.63 1.95 -6.03
C ASP A 85 -3.06 1.24 -7.26
N ARG A 86 -1.74 1.09 -7.32
CA ARG A 86 -1.02 0.45 -8.41
C ARG A 86 0.04 -0.47 -7.83
N LEU A 87 -0.08 -1.75 -8.13
CA LEU A 87 0.96 -2.73 -7.86
C LEU A 87 1.60 -3.17 -9.18
N VAL A 88 2.92 -3.08 -9.26
CA VAL A 88 3.72 -3.68 -10.33
C VAL A 88 4.48 -4.86 -9.74
N ILE A 89 4.30 -6.03 -10.33
CA ILE A 89 5.01 -7.26 -10.01
C ILE A 89 5.78 -7.77 -11.23
N GLY A 90 6.87 -8.48 -10.99
CA GLY A 90 7.73 -9.02 -12.04
C GLY A 90 8.39 -10.34 -11.65
N GLY A 91 9.00 -10.98 -12.65
CA GLY A 91 9.62 -12.29 -12.51
C GLY A 91 8.73 -13.45 -12.95
N ALA A 92 9.31 -14.65 -13.01
CA ALA A 92 8.64 -15.85 -13.51
C ALA A 92 7.40 -16.23 -12.68
N ALA A 93 7.40 -15.91 -11.39
CA ALA A 93 6.26 -16.17 -10.50
C ALA A 93 5.14 -15.12 -10.61
N ALA A 94 5.35 -13.99 -11.30
CA ALA A 94 4.38 -12.91 -11.35
C ALA A 94 3.05 -13.34 -12.00
N ALA A 95 3.10 -14.02 -13.14
CA ALA A 95 1.91 -14.47 -13.85
C ALA A 95 1.03 -15.43 -13.02
N PRO A 96 1.57 -16.51 -12.41
CA PRO A 96 0.75 -17.39 -11.56
C PRO A 96 0.28 -16.74 -10.25
N LEU A 97 1.03 -15.78 -9.70
CA LEU A 97 0.64 -15.07 -8.47
C LEU A 97 -0.37 -13.93 -8.72
N TRP A 98 -0.44 -13.41 -9.93
CA TRP A 98 -1.29 -12.29 -10.30
C TRP A 98 -2.76 -12.44 -9.89
N PRO A 99 -3.48 -13.54 -10.17
CA PRO A 99 -4.90 -13.63 -9.79
C PRO A 99 -5.10 -13.59 -8.27
N VAL A 100 -4.19 -14.19 -7.51
CA VAL A 100 -4.22 -14.17 -6.04
C VAL A 100 -4.01 -12.75 -5.52
N LEU A 101 -2.97 -12.07 -6.00
CA LEU A 101 -2.67 -10.69 -5.62
C LEU A 101 -3.80 -9.75 -6.01
N TRP A 102 -4.37 -9.91 -7.21
CA TRP A 102 -5.53 -9.14 -7.65
C TRP A 102 -6.72 -9.31 -6.70
N SER A 103 -7.05 -10.55 -6.31
CA SER A 103 -8.14 -10.80 -5.35
C SER A 103 -7.90 -10.14 -4.00
N VAL A 104 -6.66 -10.23 -3.47
CA VAL A 104 -6.27 -9.54 -2.23
C VAL A 104 -6.43 -8.03 -2.36
N TRP A 105 -6.05 -7.45 -3.51
CA TRP A 105 -6.21 -6.02 -3.80
C TRP A 105 -7.67 -5.58 -3.85
N GLN A 106 -8.55 -6.37 -4.48
CA GLN A 106 -10.00 -6.09 -4.47
C GLN A 106 -10.57 -6.11 -3.06
N TRP A 107 -10.23 -7.14 -2.27
CA TRP A 107 -10.64 -7.26 -0.88
C TRP A 107 -10.15 -6.07 -0.04
N ARG A 108 -8.87 -5.67 -0.19
CA ARG A 108 -8.30 -4.50 0.47
C ARG A 108 -9.07 -3.22 0.11
N GLY A 109 -9.40 -3.02 -1.17
CA GLY A 109 -10.21 -1.88 -1.61
C GLY A 109 -11.59 -1.83 -0.98
N LEU A 110 -12.26 -2.98 -0.81
CA LEU A 110 -13.54 -3.06 -0.09
C LEU A 110 -13.37 -2.74 1.39
N ARG A 111 -12.33 -3.28 2.05
CA ARG A 111 -12.02 -3.00 3.46
C ARG A 111 -11.71 -1.53 3.71
N LEU A 112 -10.93 -0.88 2.86
CA LEU A 112 -10.64 0.55 2.98
C LEU A 112 -11.91 1.39 2.89
N ARG A 113 -12.82 1.07 1.96
CA ARG A 113 -14.12 1.75 1.85
C ARG A 113 -14.99 1.57 3.10
N GLN A 114 -14.96 0.40 3.72
CA GLN A 114 -15.69 0.14 4.98
C GLN A 114 -15.10 0.92 6.16
N LEU A 115 -13.78 1.10 6.19
CA LEU A 115 -13.08 1.79 7.29
C LEU A 115 -13.06 3.31 7.12
N ALA A 116 -13.10 3.84 5.90
CA ALA A 116 -12.98 5.27 5.62
C ALA A 116 -13.90 6.17 6.47
N PRO A 117 -15.18 5.82 6.76
CA PRO A 117 -16.04 6.63 7.62
C PRO A 117 -15.58 6.76 9.08
N THR A 118 -14.66 5.90 9.52
CA THR A 118 -14.14 5.87 10.91
C THR A 118 -12.84 6.63 11.08
N TRP A 119 -12.22 7.10 10.00
CA TRP A 119 -10.96 7.83 10.08
C TRP A 119 -11.22 9.24 10.60
N ALA A 120 -10.56 9.58 11.70
CA ALA A 120 -10.53 10.96 12.16
C ALA A 120 -9.75 11.81 11.15
N HIS A 121 -10.25 13.02 10.89
CA HIS A 121 -9.42 14.05 10.29
C HIS A 121 -8.46 14.51 11.39
N ASP A 122 -7.15 14.31 11.22
CA ASP A 122 -6.19 14.96 12.11
C ASP A 122 -6.31 16.47 11.82
N PRO A 123 -6.68 17.31 12.80
CA PRO A 123 -6.64 18.75 12.63
C PRO A 123 -5.19 19.21 12.46
N GLU A 124 -5.00 20.24 11.62
CA GLU A 124 -3.71 20.87 11.31
C GLU A 124 -2.89 21.29 12.54
#